data_AF-A0A453MKX6-F1
#
_entry.id   AF-A0A453MKX6-F1
#
_cell.length_a   1.000
_cell.length_b   1.000
_cell.length_c   1.000
_cell.angle_alpha   90.00
_cell.angle_beta   90.00
_cell.angle_gamma   90.00
#
_symmetry.space_group_name_H-M   'P 1'
#
loop_
_entity.id
_entity.type
_entity.pdbx_description
1 polymer ?
#
loop_
_entity_poly.entity_id
_entity_poly.type
_entity_poly.pdbx_seq_one_letter_code
_entity_poly.pdbx_strand_id
1 'polypeptide(L)' 'MTIHQALQLGQDANSPFGLFNGQRCQMCLRSDPLLKVMERLANPGVRRVFIVEAGSKRVEGVISLSDIFKLLLS' A
#
# COMPACT_ATOMS: atom_id res chain seq x y z
N MET A 1 -2.97 -4.02 -33.32
CA MET A 1 -2.40 -3.49 -32.06
C MET A 1 -1.04 -2.91 -32.40
N THR A 2 -0.88 -1.59 -32.31
CA THR A 2 0.40 -0.92 -32.58
C THR A 2 1.22 -0.82 -31.28
N ILE A 3 2.54 -0.63 -31.40
CA ILE A 3 3.44 -0.48 -30.23
C ILE A 3 2.96 0.65 -29.31
N HIS A 4 2.47 1.75 -29.89
CA HIS A 4 1.87 2.84 -29.13
C HIS A 4 0.66 2.42 -28.28
N GLN A 5 -0.24 1.57 -28.81
CA GLN A 5 -1.39 1.08 -28.07
C GLN A 5 -1.00 0.17 -26.91
N ALA A 6 0.03 -0.67 -27.10
CA ALA A 6 0.53 -1.54 -26.04
C ALA A 6 1.22 -0.75 -24.90
N LEU A 7 1.96 0.30 -25.24
CA LEU A 7 2.55 1.22 -24.25
C LEU A 7 1.46 1.97 -23.48
N GLN A 8 0.40 2.43 -24.16
CA GLN A 8 -0.69 3.16 -23.53
C GLN A 8 -1.52 2.26 -22.60
N LEU A 9 -1.76 0.99 -22.96
CA LEU A 9 -2.40 0.00 -22.07
C LEU A 9 -1.58 -0.27 -20.79
N GLY A 10 -0.25 -0.31 -20.89
CA GLY A 10 0.63 -0.43 -19.71
C GLY A 10 0.62 0.82 -18.83
N GLN A 11 0.45 2.00 -19.43
CA GLN A 11 0.29 3.27 -18.73
C GLN A 11 -1.12 3.47 -18.16
N ASP A 12 -2.15 2.90 -18.78
CA ASP A 12 -3.54 2.96 -18.34
C ASP A 12 -3.82 1.95 -17.20
N ALA A 13 -3.13 0.81 -17.20
CA ALA A 13 -2.97 -0.03 -16.00
C ALA A 13 -2.20 0.69 -14.88
N ASN A 14 -1.55 1.80 -15.20
CA ASN A 14 -0.84 2.70 -14.31
C ASN A 14 -1.56 4.06 -14.17
N SER A 15 -2.83 4.15 -14.61
CA SER A 15 -3.58 5.42 -14.64
C SER A 15 -4.03 5.86 -13.25
N PRO A 16 -4.07 7.17 -13.00
CA PRO A 16 -3.82 7.77 -11.71
C PRO A 16 -5.11 8.13 -10.96
N PHE A 17 -6.16 7.30 -11.03
CA PHE A 17 -7.36 7.49 -10.20
C PHE A 17 -7.13 6.98 -8.77
N GLY A 18 -6.08 7.51 -8.14
CA GLY A 18 -5.79 7.40 -6.73
C GLY A 18 -4.31 7.55 -6.36
N LEU A 19 -3.71 8.73 -6.57
CA LEU A 19 -2.63 9.30 -5.72
C LEU A 19 -1.41 8.45 -5.27
N PHE A 20 -1.06 7.35 -5.92
CA PHE A 20 0.15 6.58 -5.55
C PHE A 20 1.20 6.64 -6.65
N ASN A 21 2.09 7.63 -6.50
CA ASN A 21 3.26 7.88 -7.33
C ASN A 21 4.23 6.68 -7.30
N GLY A 22 3.95 5.62 -8.06
CA GLY A 22 4.81 4.43 -8.19
C GLY A 22 4.89 3.50 -6.97
N GLN A 23 4.33 3.88 -5.82
CA GLN A 23 4.27 3.02 -4.63
C GLN A 23 3.08 2.06 -4.69
N ARG A 24 3.26 0.93 -5.38
CA ARG A 24 2.28 -0.17 -5.42
C ARG A 24 1.98 -0.77 -4.04
N CYS A 25 2.89 -0.62 -3.08
CA CYS A 25 2.78 -1.15 -1.72
C CYS A 25 3.06 -0.06 -0.69
N GLN A 26 2.12 0.14 0.23
CA GLN A 26 2.33 0.96 1.41
C GLN A 26 3.14 0.18 2.45
N MET A 27 4.14 0.83 3.05
CA MET A 27 5.07 0.19 3.98
C MET A 27 5.22 1.01 5.26
N CYS A 28 5.17 0.39 6.43
CA CYS A 28 5.51 1.01 7.71
C CYS A 28 6.73 0.33 8.34
N LEU A 29 7.38 1.03 9.26
CA LEU A 29 8.40 0.42 10.11
C LEU A 29 7.74 -0.26 11.31
N ARG A 30 8.41 -1.25 11.90
CA ARG A 30 7.94 -1.89 13.14
C ARG A 30 7.79 -0.90 14.30
N SER A 31 8.55 0.19 14.30
CA SER A 31 8.48 1.27 15.29
C SER A 31 7.44 2.34 14.97
N ASP A 32 6.80 2.32 13.79
CA ASP A 32 5.76 3.30 13.47
C ASP A 32 4.55 3.10 14.40
N PRO A 33 3.95 4.18 14.94
CA PRO A 33 2.75 4.08 15.77
C PRO A 33 1.56 3.59 14.94
N LEU A 34 0.62 2.90 15.60
CA LEU A 34 -0.56 2.35 14.94
C LEU A 34 -1.38 3.42 14.20
N LEU A 35 -1.49 4.63 14.76
CA LEU A 35 -2.19 5.75 14.12
C LEU A 35 -1.66 6.04 12.71
N LYS A 36 -0.33 6.04 12.53
CA LYS A 36 0.30 6.27 11.22
C LYS A 36 0.04 5.12 10.25
N VAL A 37 -0.13 3.89 10.74
CA VAL A 37 -0.56 2.74 9.93
C VAL A 37 -2.02 2.91 9.50
N MET A 38 -2.88 3.35 10.42
CA MET A 38 -4.29 3.61 10.14
C MET A 38 -4.48 4.74 9.12
N GLU A 39 -3.71 5.82 9.20
CA GLU A 39 -3.70 6.89 8.19
C GLU A 39 -3.36 6.36 6.79
N ARG A 40 -2.40 5.42 6.69
CA ARG A 40 -2.06 4.78 5.41
C ARG A 40 -3.19 3.92 4.88
N LEU A 41 -3.82 3.14 5.75
CA LEU A 41 -4.97 2.28 5.44
C LEU A 41 -6.24 3.08 5.12
N ALA A 42 -6.36 4.31 5.62
CA ALA A 42 -7.47 5.21 5.32
C ALA A 42 -7.42 5.75 3.88
N ASN A 43 -6.28 5.64 3.19
CA ASN A 43 -6.20 6.06 1.80
C ASN A 43 -7.00 5.12 0.89
N PRO A 44 -7.87 5.66 0.00
CA PRO A 44 -8.63 4.86 -0.93
C PRO A 44 -7.74 3.91 -1.75
N GLY A 45 -8.11 2.63 -1.80
CA GLY A 45 -7.35 1.60 -2.52
C GLY A 45 -6.29 0.88 -1.69
N VAL A 46 -5.89 1.41 -0.52
CA VAL A 46 -4.94 0.73 0.37
C VAL A 46 -5.68 -0.20 1.32
N ARG A 47 -5.57 -1.50 1.09
CA ARG A 47 -6.19 -2.51 1.96
C ARG A 47 -5.22 -3.14 2.95
N ARG A 48 -3.91 -3.00 2.69
CA ARG A 48 -2.82 -3.66 3.40
C ARG A 48 -1.61 -2.73 3.47
N VAL A 49 -0.90 -2.78 4.58
CA VAL A 49 0.38 -2.10 4.80
C VAL A 49 1.41 -3.16 5.21
N PHE A 50 2.56 -3.17 4.57
CA PHE A 50 3.65 -4.10 4.88
C PHE A 50 4.54 -3.51 5.96
N ILE A 51 4.83 -4.30 7.00
CA ILE A 51 5.82 -3.94 8.01
C ILE A 51 7.18 -4.35 7.48
N VAL A 52 8.10 -3.41 7.42
CA VAL A 52 9.46 -3.65 6.95
C VAL A 52 10.49 -3.26 8.01
N GLU A 53 11.59 -3.98 8.04
CA GLU A 53 12.75 -3.66 8.87
C GLU A 53 13.42 -2.37 8.33
N ALA A 54 13.85 -1.50 9.25
CA ALA A 54 14.60 -0.30 8.90
C ALA A 54 15.95 -0.67 8.28
N GLY A 55 16.32 -0.01 7.18
CA GLY A 55 17.57 -0.28 6.46
C GLY A 55 17.43 -1.41 5.43
N SER A 56 17.25 -2.66 5.87
CA SER A 56 17.22 -3.84 4.99
C SER A 56 15.98 -3.91 4.09
N LYS A 57 14.87 -3.25 4.50
CA LYS A 57 13.54 -3.34 3.88
C LYS A 57 12.99 -4.76 3.81
N ARG A 58 13.51 -5.68 4.62
CA ARG A 58 12.97 -7.03 4.75
C ARG A 58 11.55 -6.94 5.28
N VAL A 59 10.61 -7.64 4.63
CA VAL A 59 9.22 -7.71 5.10
C VAL A 59 9.17 -8.58 6.36
N GLU A 60 8.68 -7.99 7.44
CA GLU A 60 8.48 -8.66 8.73
C GLU A 60 7.04 -9.10 8.92
N GLY A 61 6.09 -8.42 8.27
CA GLY A 61 4.67 -8.74 8.40
C GLY A 61 3.78 -7.88 7.52
N VAL A 62 2.48 -8.07 7.68
CA VAL A 62 1.44 -7.32 6.98
C VAL A 62 0.31 -7.00 7.95
N ILE A 63 -0.20 -5.78 7.86
CA ILE A 63 -1.40 -5.34 8.56
C ILE A 63 -2.45 -5.05 7.50
N SER A 64 -3.61 -5.70 7.61
CA SER A 64 -4.77 -5.43 6.76
C SER A 64 -5.82 -4.60 7.49
N LEU A 65 -6.75 -3.99 6.74
CA LEU A 65 -7.93 -3.33 7.32
C LEU A 65 -8.67 -4.25 8.31
N SER A 66 -8.81 -5.54 7.99
CA SER A 66 -9.49 -6.51 8.84
C SER A 66 -8.82 -6.69 10.21
N ASP A 67 -7.49 -6.57 10.29
CA ASP A 67 -6.77 -6.69 11.55
C ASP A 67 -7.04 -5.48 12.45
N ILE A 68 -7.18 -4.29 11.86
CA ILE A 68 -7.59 -3.08 12.57
C ILE A 68 -9.02 -3.23 13.12
N PHE A 69 -9.96 -3.72 12.30
CA PHE A 69 -11.33 -3.97 12.78
C PHE A 69 -11.36 -5.00 13.90
N LYS A 70 -10.59 -6.10 13.78
CA LYS A 70 -10.45 -7.09 14.85
C LYS A 70 -9.89 -6.47 16.12
N LEU A 71 -8.93 -5.56 16.03
CA LEU A 71 -8.34 -4.90 17.20
C LEU A 71 -9.31 -3.91 17.89
N LEU A 72 -10.11 -3.19 17.10
CA LEU A 72 -10.99 -2.12 17.61
C LEU A 72 -12.36 -2.63 18.07
N LEU A 73 -12.85 -3.72 17.49
CA LEU A 73 -14.20 -4.24 17.69
C LEU A 73 -14.24 -5.58 18.46
N SER A 74 -13.08 -6.06 18.92
CA SER A 74 -12.96 -7.24 19.80
C SER A 74 -13.31 -6.94 21.24
#